data_AF-A0A9E6JPP5-F1
#
_entry.id   AF-A0A9E6JPP5-F1
#
_cell.length_a   1.000
_cell.length_b   1.000
_cell.length_c   1.000
_cell.angle_alpha   90.00
_cell.angle_beta   90.00
_cell.angle_gamma   90.00
#
_symmetry.space_group_name_H-M   'P 1'
#
loop_
_entity.id
_entity.type
_entity.pdbx_description
1 polymer ?
#
loop_
_entity_poly.entity_id
_entity_poly.type
_entity_poly.pdbx_seq_one_letter_code
_entity_poly.pdbx_strand_id
1 'polypeptide(L)'
;MRITILGLGRMGAPMARNLIELGHEVTLWNRTPARAEAMAAPGVRVSPTVSDAVAKAQVALTMVADDAAEEDLTFGPGGLIEEL
;
A
#
# COMPACT_ATOMS: atom_id res chain seq x y z
N MET A 1 4.70 -7.94 -11.94
CA MET A 1 4.82 -8.44 -10.54
C MET A 1 3.62 -7.97 -9.76
N ARG A 2 3.26 -8.65 -8.67
CA ARG A 2 2.25 -8.19 -7.72
C ARG A 2 2.92 -7.36 -6.63
N ILE A 3 2.65 -6.06 -6.62
CA ILE A 3 3.31 -5.10 -5.73
C ILE A 3 2.25 -4.41 -4.87
N THR A 4 2.53 -4.29 -3.57
CA THR A 4 1.68 -3.53 -2.65
C THR A 4 2.38 -2.26 -2.22
N ILE A 5 1.66 -1.13 -2.24
CA ILE A 5 2.12 0.15 -1.69
C ILE A 5 1.26 0.47 -0.46
N LEU A 6 1.92 0.61 0.67
CA LEU A 6 1.34 0.98 1.96
C LEU A 6 1.75 2.41 2.29
N GLY A 7 0.82 3.34 2.12
CA GLY A 7 1.07 4.78 2.28
C GLY A 7 1.11 5.52 0.95
N LEU A 8 0.17 6.43 0.78
CA LEU A 8 -0.06 7.18 -0.48
C LEU A 8 0.05 8.68 -0.23
N GLY A 9 1.15 9.06 0.43
CA GLY A 9 1.54 10.45 0.64
C GLY A 9 2.17 11.07 -0.61
N ARG A 10 2.90 12.18 -0.41
CA ARG A 10 3.59 12.92 -1.48
C ARG A 10 4.55 12.06 -2.30
N MET A 11 5.15 11.04 -1.69
CA MET A 11 6.07 10.10 -2.34
C MET A 11 5.39 8.80 -2.78
N GLY A 12 4.57 8.18 -1.92
CA GLY A 12 3.96 6.88 -2.23
C GLY A 12 2.99 6.92 -3.41
N ALA A 13 2.22 8.01 -3.58
CA ALA A 13 1.28 8.15 -4.69
C ALA A 13 1.95 8.20 -6.09
N PRO A 14 2.98 9.04 -6.35
CA PRO A 14 3.70 8.98 -7.62
C PRO A 14 4.46 7.66 -7.82
N MET A 15 4.99 7.02 -6.76
CA MET A 15 5.58 5.68 -6.88
C MET A 15 4.55 4.65 -7.37
N ALA A 16 3.36 4.63 -6.76
CA ALA A 16 2.28 3.75 -7.17
C ALA A 16 1.87 4.01 -8.64
N ARG A 17 1.74 5.27 -9.06
CA ARG A 17 1.45 5.62 -10.47
C ARG A 17 2.49 5.04 -11.43
N ASN A 18 3.77 5.23 -11.15
CA ASN A 18 4.83 4.71 -12.00
C ASN A 18 4.78 3.17 -12.12
N LEU A 19 4.52 2.46 -11.02
CA LEU A 19 4.41 1.00 -11.04
C LEU A 19 3.19 0.53 -11.86
N ILE A 20 2.08 1.26 -11.79
CA ILE A 20 0.88 1.00 -12.60
C ILE A 20 1.18 1.22 -14.09
N GLU A 21 1.82 2.34 -14.43
CA GLU A 21 2.21 2.68 -15.82
C GLU A 21 3.18 1.66 -16.43
N LEU A 22 4.04 1.05 -15.60
CA LEU A 22 4.94 -0.04 -16.01
C LEU A 22 4.24 -1.41 -16.12
N GLY A 23 2.92 -1.48 -15.91
CA GLY A 23 2.11 -2.69 -16.10
C GLY A 23 2.23 -3.69 -14.95
N HIS A 24 2.60 -3.25 -13.74
CA HIS A 24 2.54 -4.12 -12.57
C HIS A 24 1.11 -4.23 -12.02
N GLU A 25 0.80 -5.37 -11.39
CA GLU A 25 -0.44 -5.55 -10.63
C GLU A 25 -0.25 -4.87 -9.27
N VAL A 26 -0.89 -3.72 -9.07
CA VAL A 26 -0.66 -2.89 -7.88
C VAL A 26 -1.85 -2.98 -6.93
N THR A 27 -1.58 -3.33 -5.67
CA THR A 27 -2.52 -3.18 -4.56
C THR A 27 -2.14 -1.97 -3.71
N LEU A 28 -3.13 -1.14 -3.40
CA LEU A 28 -2.98 0.11 -2.69
C LEU A 28 -3.66 0.02 -1.33
N TRP A 29 -2.98 0.47 -0.29
CA TRP A 29 -3.58 0.74 1.01
C TRP A 29 -3.05 2.05 1.58
N ASN A 30 -3.91 2.76 2.31
CA ASN A 30 -3.53 3.93 3.06
C ASN A 30 -4.46 4.11 4.25
N ARG A 31 -3.92 4.50 5.41
CA ARG A 31 -4.70 4.77 6.64
C ARG A 31 -5.92 5.66 6.44
N THR A 32 -5.82 6.64 5.53
CA THR A 32 -6.97 7.41 5.03
C THR A 32 -7.44 6.78 3.70
N PRO A 33 -8.55 6.02 3.66
CA PRO A 33 -8.93 5.22 2.49
C PRO A 33 -9.12 6.03 1.21
N ALA A 34 -9.68 7.24 1.34
CA ALA A 34 -9.93 8.16 0.23
C ALA A 34 -8.69 8.44 -0.64
N ARG A 35 -7.46 8.34 -0.10
CA ARG A 35 -6.22 8.51 -0.89
C ARG A 35 -5.98 7.33 -1.85
N ALA A 36 -6.28 6.11 -1.43
CA ALA A 36 -6.17 4.93 -2.27
C ALA A 36 -7.32 4.86 -3.28
N GLU A 37 -8.53 5.17 -2.83
CA GLU A 37 -9.73 5.24 -3.68
C GLU A 37 -9.58 6.26 -4.82
N ALA A 38 -8.95 7.40 -4.57
CA ALA A 38 -8.67 8.40 -5.61
C ALA A 38 -7.72 7.91 -6.72
N MET A 39 -7.06 6.77 -6.53
CA MET A 39 -6.18 6.12 -7.51
C MET A 39 -6.81 4.86 -8.13
N ALA A 40 -8.07 4.56 -7.85
CA ALA A 40 -8.77 3.41 -8.41
C ALA A 40 -8.83 3.52 -9.94
N ALA A 41 -8.31 2.49 -10.62
CA ALA A 41 -8.27 2.37 -12.07
C ALA A 41 -8.27 0.88 -12.46
N PRO A 42 -8.55 0.53 -13.73
CA PRO A 42 -8.44 -0.86 -14.17
C PRO A 42 -7.05 -1.44 -13.87
N GLY A 43 -7.02 -2.64 -13.27
CA GLY A 43 -5.76 -3.30 -12.87
C GLY A 43 -5.16 -2.82 -11.54
N VAL A 44 -5.77 -1.81 -10.91
CA VAL A 44 -5.40 -1.33 -9.57
C VAL A 44 -6.40 -1.84 -8.56
N ARG A 45 -5.91 -2.46 -7.49
CA ARG A 45 -6.73 -2.91 -6.37
C ARG A 45 -6.57 -1.96 -5.20
N VAL A 46 -7.69 -1.54 -4.59
CA VAL A 46 -7.68 -0.82 -3.31
C VAL A 46 -8.09 -1.79 -2.22
N SER A 47 -7.28 -1.89 -1.17
CA SER A 47 -7.50 -2.82 -0.06
C SER A 47 -7.96 -2.10 1.20
N PRO A 48 -8.91 -2.66 1.98
CA PRO A 48 -9.41 -2.05 3.21
C PRO A 48 -8.49 -2.25 4.43
N THR A 49 -7.62 -3.27 4.41
CA THR A 49 -6.74 -3.61 5.54
C THR A 49 -5.33 -3.91 5.06
N VAL A 50 -4.34 -3.80 5.95
CA VAL A 50 -2.94 -4.12 5.63
C VAL A 50 -2.82 -5.60 5.26
N SER A 51 -3.42 -6.49 6.07
CA SER A 51 -3.53 -7.93 5.81
C SER A 51 -4.02 -8.24 4.40
N ASP A 52 -5.17 -7.69 4.02
CA ASP A 52 -5.73 -7.90 2.69
C ASP A 52 -4.84 -7.32 1.59
N ALA A 53 -4.12 -6.23 1.87
CA ALA A 53 -3.24 -5.57 0.92
C ALA A 53 -2.00 -6.42 0.61
N VAL A 54 -1.46 -7.14 1.60
CA VAL A 54 -0.22 -7.91 1.44
C VAL A 54 -0.43 -9.39 1.13
N ALA A 55 -1.64 -9.93 1.33
CA ALA A 55 -1.97 -11.36 1.19
C ALA A 55 -1.51 -12.04 -0.12
N LYS A 56 -1.38 -11.30 -1.22
CA LYS A 56 -0.91 -11.82 -2.53
C LYS A 56 0.32 -11.09 -3.09
N ALA A 57 0.90 -10.18 -2.29
CA ALA A 57 2.03 -9.38 -2.70
C ALA A 57 3.28 -10.26 -2.89
N GLN A 58 4.05 -10.00 -3.95
CA GLN A 58 5.42 -10.51 -4.04
C GLN A 58 6.40 -9.55 -3.36
N VAL A 59 6.06 -8.25 -3.35
CA VAL A 59 6.81 -7.18 -2.71
C VAL A 59 5.81 -6.21 -2.08
N ALA A 60 6.02 -5.86 -0.81
CA ALA A 60 5.31 -4.78 -0.13
C ALA A 60 6.28 -3.62 0.10
N LEU A 61 5.85 -2.41 -0.24
CA LEU A 61 6.61 -1.17 -0.08
C LEU A 61 5.87 -0.27 0.91
N THR A 62 6.55 0.14 1.98
CA THR A 62 6.04 1.12 2.93
C THR A 62 6.56 2.52 2.55
N MET A 63 5.68 3.52 2.63
CA MET A 63 6.02 4.92 2.34
C MET A 63 5.13 5.86 3.14
N VAL A 64 5.46 5.99 4.43
CA VAL A 64 4.71 6.77 5.43
C VAL A 64 5.46 8.03 5.86
N ALA A 65 4.91 8.78 6.81
CA ALA A 65 5.38 10.13 7.13
C ALA A 65 6.64 10.17 8.00
N ASP A 66 6.72 9.27 8.98
CA ASP A 66 7.72 9.25 10.05
C ASP A 66 7.79 7.85 10.70
N ASP A 67 8.74 7.70 11.63
CA ASP A 67 9.00 6.44 12.33
C ASP A 67 7.78 5.96 13.13
N ALA A 68 7.02 6.87 13.75
CA ALA A 68 5.83 6.51 14.52
C ALA A 68 4.74 5.92 13.62
N ALA A 69 4.55 6.47 12.41
CA ALA A 69 3.64 5.90 11.43
C ALA A 69 4.12 4.55 10.90
N GLU A 70 5.42 4.33 10.78
CA GLU A 70 5.99 3.05 10.35
C GLU A 70 5.87 1.99 11.46
N GLU A 71 6.11 2.35 12.71
CA GLU A 71 5.90 1.49 13.87
C GLU A 71 4.43 1.07 14.00
N ASP A 72 3.49 2.00 13.87
CA ASP A 72 2.04 1.72 13.89
C ASP A 72 1.64 0.79 12.73
N LEU A 73 2.13 1.05 11.51
CA LEU A 73 1.87 0.21 10.34
C LEU A 73 2.45 -1.21 10.50
N THR A 74 3.58 -1.35 11.17
CA THR A 74 4.31 -2.62 11.25
C THR A 74 3.89 -3.46 12.45
N PHE A 75 3.85 -2.84 13.64
CA PHE A 75 3.67 -3.51 14.92
C PHE A 75 2.32 -3.20 15.59
N GLY A 76 1.55 -2.25 15.05
CA GLY A 76 0.20 -1.97 15.54
C GLY A 76 -0.78 -3.12 15.24
N PRO A 77 -1.98 -3.10 15.84
CA PRO A 77 -2.99 -4.14 15.62
C PRO A 77 -3.37 -4.29 14.14
N GLY A 78 -3.27 -5.50 13.59
CA GLY A 78 -3.50 -5.76 12.16
C GLY A 78 -2.41 -5.19 11.25
N GLY A 79 -1.23 -4.92 11.80
CA GLY A 79 -0.05 -4.42 11.09
C GLY A 79 0.73 -5.50 10.35
N LEU A 80 1.80 -5.10 9.66
CA LEU A 80 2.57 -5.98 8.77
C LEU A 80 3.13 -7.23 9.44
N ILE A 81 3.54 -7.14 10.71
CA ILE A 81 4.22 -8.26 11.37
C ILE A 81 3.31 -9.47 11.58
N GLU A 82 1.99 -9.29 11.55
CA GLU A 82 1.03 -10.39 11.65
C GLU A 82 0.96 -11.23 10.36
N GLU A 83 1.57 -10.76 9.27
CA GLU A 83 1.50 -11.35 7.92
C GLU A 83 2.84 -11.91 7.39
N LEU A 84 3.89 -11.90 8.23
CA LEU A 84 5.25 -12.37 7.91
C LEU A 84 5.55 -13.73 8.56
#